data_AF-A0A957NL16-F1
#
_entry.id   AF-A0A957NL16-F1
#
_cell.length_a   1.000
_cell.length_b   1.000
_cell.length_c   1.000
_cell.angle_alpha   90.00
_cell.angle_beta   90.00
_cell.angle_gamma   90.00
#
_symmetry.space_group_name_H-M   'P 1'
#
loop_
_entity.id
_entity.type
_entity.pdbx_description
1 polymer ?
#
loop_
_entity_poly.entity_id
_entity_poly.type
_entity_poly.pdbx_seq_one_letter_code
_entity_poly.pdbx_strand_id
1 'polypeptide(L)'
;MFDEYAYIVNINGKRVREGKENILRKFVIAEGRNVLTVAFNTSTMVAVTDIEFEAVRGHAYKIGFLSNIVEDYCDFWIVDIQTGKAISGIARGHIPKNNTPTYIPMPIYIPVR
;
A
#
# COMPACT_ATOMS: atom_id res chain seq x y z
N MET A 1 4.47 0.10 21.17
CA MET A 1 3.77 0.67 20.01
C MET A 1 4.44 0.05 18.80
N PHE A 2 3.71 -0.54 17.85
CA PHE A 2 4.38 -1.13 16.68
C PHE A 2 4.89 0.01 15.80
N ASP A 3 6.20 0.26 15.81
CA ASP A 3 6.82 1.36 15.07
C ASP A 3 6.86 1.09 13.55
N GLU A 4 6.47 -0.12 13.14
CA GLU A 4 6.48 -0.63 11.78
C GLU A 4 5.08 -1.10 11.37
N TYR A 5 4.48 -0.45 10.37
CA TYR A 5 3.19 -0.85 9.81
C TYR A 5 3.10 -0.53 8.32
N ALA A 6 2.37 -1.39 7.60
CA ALA A 6 1.95 -1.14 6.23
C ALA A 6 0.55 -0.51 6.22
N TYR A 7 0.31 0.41 5.29
CA TYR A 7 -1.00 1.03 5.06
C TYR A 7 -1.27 1.29 3.58
N ILE A 8 -2.55 1.52 3.25
CA ILE A 8 -3.00 1.78 1.88
C ILE A 8 -2.93 3.29 1.61
N VAL A 9 -2.31 3.64 0.49
CA VAL A 9 -2.21 5.02 -0.04
C VAL A 9 -3.29 5.27 -1.09
N ASN A 10 -3.43 4.35 -2.05
CA ASN A 10 -4.42 4.46 -3.12
C ASN A 10 -5.13 3.13 -3.36
N ILE A 11 -6.37 3.22 -3.83
CA ILE A 11 -7.14 2.09 -4.37
C ILE A 11 -7.53 2.46 -5.80
N ASN A 12 -7.06 1.70 -6.79
CA ASN A 12 -7.30 1.94 -8.22
C ASN A 12 -7.00 3.40 -8.61
N GLY A 13 -5.85 3.92 -8.17
CA GLY A 13 -5.41 5.31 -8.42
C GLY A 13 -6.13 6.38 -7.61
N LYS A 14 -7.15 6.05 -6.81
CA LYS A 14 -7.84 7.00 -5.94
C LYS A 14 -7.19 7.06 -4.57
N ARG A 15 -6.73 8.27 -4.18
CA ARG A 15 -6.10 8.52 -2.89
C ARG A 15 -7.04 8.26 -1.73
N VAL A 16 -6.55 7.49 -0.77
CA VAL A 16 -7.19 7.29 0.53
C VAL A 16 -6.73 8.43 1.45
N ARG A 17 -7.65 9.27 1.91
CA ARG A 17 -7.34 10.49 2.69
C ARG A 17 -6.62 10.24 4.02
N GLU A 18 -6.60 9.00 4.52
CA GLU A 18 -6.29 8.71 5.94
C GLU A 18 -5.37 7.49 6.14
N GLY A 19 -4.51 7.15 5.16
CA GLY A 19 -3.73 5.91 5.20
C GLY A 19 -2.96 5.66 6.51
N LYS A 20 -2.34 6.70 7.09
CA LYS A 20 -1.52 6.59 8.31
C LYS A 20 -2.34 6.50 9.61
N GLU A 21 -3.47 7.19 9.68
CA GLU A 21 -4.27 7.33 10.91
C GLU A 21 -5.26 6.17 11.13
N ASN A 22 -5.36 5.25 10.16
CA ASN A 22 -6.47 4.30 10.09
C ASN A 22 -6.03 2.87 9.77
N ILE A 23 -5.03 2.37 10.50
CA ILE A 23 -4.49 0.99 10.43
C ILE A 23 -5.60 -0.09 10.54
N LEU A 24 -6.70 0.21 11.26
CA LEU A 24 -7.83 -0.72 11.46
C LEU A 24 -9.01 -0.49 10.51
N ARG A 25 -8.95 0.52 9.64
CA ARG A 25 -10.06 0.85 8.75
C ARG A 25 -10.17 -0.20 7.64
N LYS A 26 -11.38 -0.72 7.47
CA LYS A 26 -11.73 -1.60 6.35
C LYS A 26 -12.05 -0.73 5.13
N PHE A 27 -11.49 -1.10 3.99
CA PHE A 27 -11.78 -0.47 2.71
C PHE A 27 -12.67 -1.39 1.88
N VAL A 28 -13.63 -0.79 1.18
CA VAL A 28 -14.47 -1.52 0.23
C VAL A 28 -13.71 -1.59 -1.09
N ILE A 29 -13.51 -2.81 -1.58
CA ILE A 29 -12.83 -3.10 -2.83
C ILE A 29 -13.86 -3.74 -3.77
N ALA A 30 -13.89 -3.30 -5.02
CA ALA A 30 -14.80 -3.87 -6.02
C ALA A 30 -14.33 -5.28 -6.40
N GLU A 31 -15.27 -6.15 -6.74
CA GLU A 31 -14.97 -7.44 -7.39
C GLU A 31 -14.21 -7.20 -8.71
N GLY A 32 -13.27 -8.09 -9.03
CA GLY A 32 -12.43 -8.03 -10.22
C GLY A 32 -10.98 -7.61 -9.95
N ARG A 33 -10.26 -7.23 -11.00
CA ARG A 33 -8.87 -6.76 -10.93
C ARG A 33 -8.77 -5.42 -10.20
N ASN A 34 -7.90 -5.36 -9.21
CA ASN A 34 -7.62 -4.16 -8.43
C ASN A 34 -6.12 -3.90 -8.31
N VAL A 35 -5.77 -2.63 -8.12
CA VAL A 35 -4.42 -2.17 -7.82
C VAL A 35 -4.44 -1.38 -6.51
N LEU A 36 -3.61 -1.80 -5.55
CA LEU A 36 -3.41 -1.08 -4.30
C LEU A 36 -2.01 -0.48 -4.27
N THR A 37 -1.94 0.83 -4.10
CA THR A 37 -0.68 1.45 -3.71
C THR A 37 -0.56 1.31 -2.19
N VAL A 38 0.44 0.59 -1.72
CA VAL A 38 0.72 0.41 -0.30
C VAL A 38 2.00 1.11 0.09
N ALA A 39 2.08 1.51 1.36
CA ALA A 39 3.28 2.10 1.93
C ALA A 39 3.63 1.41 3.24
N PHE A 40 4.92 1.21 3.47
CA PHE A 40 5.49 0.83 4.76
C PHE A 40 6.29 2.01 5.28
N ASN A 41 6.01 2.44 6.50
CA ASN A 41 6.62 3.62 7.08
C ASN A 41 7.44 3.25 8.30
N THR A 42 8.67 3.75 8.34
CA THR A 42 9.49 3.84 9.53
C THR A 42 9.43 5.29 10.07
N SER A 43 10.16 5.63 11.12
CA SER A 43 10.16 7.01 11.65
C SER A 43 10.63 8.08 10.64
N THR A 44 11.35 7.70 9.58
CA THR A 44 12.01 8.63 8.65
C THR A 44 11.92 8.25 7.17
N MET A 45 11.41 7.06 6.84
CA MET A 45 11.48 6.50 5.49
C MET A 45 10.18 5.78 5.11
N VAL A 46 9.81 5.88 3.83
CA VAL A 46 8.61 5.21 3.30
C VAL A 46 8.99 4.36 2.09
N ALA A 47 8.78 3.05 2.17
CA ALA A 47 8.72 2.19 1.00
C ALA A 47 7.31 2.23 0.42
N VAL A 48 7.17 2.47 -0.88
CA VAL A 48 5.88 2.52 -1.57
C VAL A 48 5.93 1.59 -2.79
N THR A 49 4.87 0.83 -3.01
CA THR A 49 4.74 -0.02 -4.20
C THR A 49 3.28 -0.28 -4.54
N ASP A 50 3.03 -0.73 -5.76
CA ASP A 50 1.71 -1.15 -6.22
C ASP A 50 1.59 -2.68 -6.17
N ILE A 51 0.46 -3.17 -5.67
CA ILE A 51 0.12 -4.59 -5.66
C ILE A 51 -1.13 -4.79 -6.51
N GLU A 52 -1.03 -5.64 -7.51
CA GLU A 52 -2.17 -6.11 -8.28
C GLU A 52 -2.73 -7.41 -7.72
N PHE A 53 -4.05 -7.53 -7.66
CA PHE A 53 -4.72 -8.76 -7.26
C PHE A 53 -6.15 -8.83 -7.79
N GLU A 54 -6.71 -10.03 -7.82
CA GLU A 54 -8.10 -10.29 -8.23
C GLU A 54 -8.99 -10.43 -6.98
N ALA A 55 -9.94 -9.53 -6.80
CA ALA A 55 -10.90 -9.56 -5.71
C ALA A 55 -12.15 -10.36 -6.10
N VAL A 56 -12.61 -11.22 -5.21
CA VAL A 56 -13.79 -12.07 -5.34
C VAL A 56 -14.88 -11.54 -4.41
N ARG A 57 -16.12 -11.53 -4.89
CA ARG A 57 -17.27 -11.07 -4.11
C ARG A 57 -17.42 -11.83 -2.80
N GLY A 58 -17.60 -11.09 -1.70
CA GLY A 58 -17.84 -11.67 -0.37
C GLY A 58 -16.58 -12.11 0.37
N HIS A 59 -15.40 -11.99 -0.25
CA HIS A 59 -14.13 -12.25 0.40
C HIS A 59 -13.60 -11.01 1.12
N ALA A 60 -12.70 -11.23 2.07
CA ALA A 60 -12.02 -10.17 2.80
C ALA A 60 -10.51 -10.38 2.74
N TYR A 61 -9.77 -9.27 2.72
CA TYR A 61 -8.34 -9.29 2.44
C TYR A 61 -7.55 -8.56 3.51
N LYS A 62 -6.30 -8.99 3.70
CA LYS A 62 -5.31 -8.28 4.50
C LYS A 62 -4.01 -8.13 3.72
N ILE A 63 -3.24 -7.10 4.06
CA ILE A 63 -1.88 -6.91 3.56
C ILE A 63 -0.95 -7.78 4.40
N GLY A 64 -0.20 -8.66 3.74
CA GLY A 64 1.02 -9.24 4.28
C GLY A 64 2.20 -8.35 3.93
N PHE A 65 3.15 -8.21 4.84
CA PHE A 65 4.37 -7.48 4.58
C PHE A 65 5.56 -8.11 5.33
N LEU A 66 6.77 -7.89 4.79
CA LEU A 66 8.04 -8.25 5.40
C LEU A 66 9.05 -7.13 5.12
N SER A 67 9.53 -6.46 6.16
CA SER A 67 10.54 -5.41 6.06
C SER A 67 11.95 -6.02 6.19
N ASN A 68 12.89 -5.51 5.40
CA ASN A 68 14.32 -5.67 5.64
C ASN A 68 14.96 -4.28 5.62
N ILE A 69 15.11 -3.71 6.82
CA ILE A 69 15.65 -2.35 7.01
C ILE A 69 17.12 -2.28 6.58
N VAL A 70 17.89 -3.38 6.70
CA VAL A 70 19.31 -3.42 6.30
C VAL A 70 19.46 -3.31 4.79
N GLU A 71 18.52 -3.89 4.04
CA GLU A 71 18.51 -3.90 2.58
C GLU A 71 17.58 -2.84 1.96
N ASP A 72 17.03 -1.96 2.80
CA ASP A 72 16.17 -0.84 2.39
C ASP A 72 14.99 -1.25 1.49
N TYR A 73 14.29 -2.31 1.89
CA TYR A 73 13.05 -2.70 1.21
C TYR A 73 11.98 -3.22 2.16
N CYS A 74 10.75 -3.19 1.66
CA CYS A 74 9.63 -3.93 2.23
C CYS A 74 8.92 -4.69 1.11
N ASP A 75 8.74 -5.99 1.32
CA ASP A 75 7.96 -6.85 0.44
C ASP A 75 6.51 -6.86 0.92
N PHE A 76 5.56 -6.79 -0.01
CA PHE A 76 4.13 -6.76 0.26
C PHE A 76 3.38 -7.76 -0.61
N TRP A 77 2.26 -8.28 -0.09
CA TRP A 77 1.33 -9.13 -0.83
C TRP A 77 -0.07 -9.05 -0.22
N ILE A 78 -1.08 -9.50 -0.96
CA ILE A 78 -2.46 -9.60 -0.49
C ILE A 78 -2.77 -11.04 -0.09
N VAL A 79 -3.37 -11.20 1.09
CA VAL A 79 -3.82 -12.49 1.61
C VAL A 79 -5.34 -12.48 1.71
N ASP A 80 -5.98 -13.50 1.16
CA ASP A 80 -7.39 -13.78 1.43
C ASP A 80 -7.54 -14.35 2.83
N ILE A 81 -8.34 -13.68 3.65
CA ILE A 81 -8.56 -14.04 5.06
C ILE A 81 -9.28 -15.38 5.18
N GLN A 82 -10.16 -15.72 4.23
CA GLN A 82 -10.95 -16.94 4.29
C GLN A 82 -10.12 -18.17 3.99
N THR A 83 -9.25 -18.08 2.99
CA THR A 83 -8.41 -19.21 2.56
C THR A 83 -7.03 -19.23 3.21
N GLY A 84 -6.60 -18.08 3.77
CA GLY A 84 -5.25 -17.88 4.30
C GLY A 84 -4.16 -17.82 3.22
N LYS A 85 -4.53 -17.84 1.94
CA LYS A 85 -3.57 -17.90 0.82
C LYS A 85 -3.25 -16.50 0.30
N ALA A 86 -2.02 -16.34 -0.17
CA ALA A 86 -1.65 -15.18 -0.96
C ALA A 86 -2.39 -15.22 -2.30
N ILE A 87 -2.98 -14.10 -2.69
CA ILE A 87 -3.75 -13.94 -3.95
C ILE A 87 -3.11 -12.94 -4.91
N SER A 88 -1.95 -12.40 -4.53
CA SER A 88 -1.09 -11.57 -5.37
C SER A 88 0.30 -12.18 -5.45
N GLY A 89 1.09 -11.72 -6.42
CA GLY A 89 2.54 -11.83 -6.33
C GLY A 89 3.11 -10.96 -5.19
N ILE A 90 4.39 -11.14 -4.91
CA ILE A 90 5.13 -10.25 -4.00
C ILE A 90 5.52 -8.99 -4.76
N ALA A 91 5.14 -7.83 -4.24
CA ALA A 91 5.58 -6.52 -4.72
C ALA A 91 6.60 -5.93 -3.75
N ARG A 92 7.76 -5.52 -4.26
CA ARG A 92 8.81 -4.88 -3.46
C ARG A 92 8.69 -3.37 -3.53
N GLY A 93 8.60 -2.72 -2.37
CA GLY A 93 8.81 -1.29 -2.22
C GLY A 93 10.21 -1.02 -1.71
N HIS A 94 10.93 -0.12 -2.36
CA HIS A 94 12.25 0.30 -1.90
C HIS A 94 12.13 1.50 -0.96
N ILE A 95 12.87 1.44 0.14
CA ILE A 95 13.12 2.59 1.00
C ILE A 95 14.17 3.45 0.27
N PRO A 96 13.89 4.73 -0.01
CA PRO A 96 14.87 5.60 -0.67
C PRO A 96 16.14 5.74 0.19
N LYS A 97 17.27 5.23 -0.31
CA LYS A 97 18.60 5.48 0.27
C LYS A 97 18.93 6.97 0.10
N ASN A 98 18.79 7.73 1.18
CA ASN A 98 19.19 9.12 1.35
C ASN A 98 18.33 10.19 0.65
N ASN A 99 18.11 11.27 1.42
CA ASN A 99 17.65 12.64 1.13
C ASN A 99 18.05 13.23 -0.24
N THR A 100 17.72 12.58 -1.35
CA THR A 100 17.73 13.25 -2.65
C THR A 100 16.38 13.95 -2.74
N PRO A 101 16.30 15.30 -2.71
CA PRO A 101 15.05 16.00 -2.92
C PRO A 101 14.56 15.69 -4.34
N THR A 102 13.69 14.70 -4.47
CA THR A 102 13.00 14.43 -5.72
C THR A 102 11.98 15.54 -5.91
N TYR A 103 12.21 16.41 -6.89
CA TYR A 103 11.18 17.34 -7.35
C TYR A 103 10.04 16.53 -7.96
N ILE A 104 8.93 16.44 -7.23
CA ILE A 104 7.69 15.82 -7.70
C ILE A 104 6.71 16.96 -7.99
N PRO A 105 6.48 17.33 -9.26
CA PRO A 105 5.46 18.34 -9.59
C PRO A 105 4.08 17.81 -9.18
N MET A 106 3.39 18.55 -8.31
CA MET A 106 2.00 18.25 -7.92
C MET A 106 1.04 18.91 -8.93
N PRO A 107 0.10 18.17 -9.54
CA PRO A 107 -0.91 18.78 -10.38
C PRO A 107 -1.86 19.64 -9.53
N ILE A 108 -2.06 20.89 -9.95
CA ILE A 108 -3.13 21.74 -9.43
C ILE A 108 -4.41 21.34 -10.18
N TYR A 109 -5.33 20.64 -9.50
CA TYR A 109 -6.67 20.43 -10.02
C TYR A 109 -7.49 21.71 -9.77
N ILE A 110 -7.71 22.50 -10.82
CA ILE A 110 -8.72 23.55 -10.83
C ILE A 110 -10.02 22.89 -11.30
N PRO A 111 -11.01 22.63 -10.43
CA PRO A 111 -12.31 22.19 -10.89
C PRO A 111 -12.96 23.34 -11.67
N VAL A 112 -13.08 23.16 -12.99
CA VAL A 112 -13.89 24.04 -13.84
C VAL A 112 -15.34 23.57 -13.73
N ARG A 113 -16.24 24.50 -13.44
CA ARG A 113 -17.70 24.28 -13.38
C ARG A 113 -18.27 23.92 -14.74
#